data_AF-A0A3D5PPF0-F1
#
_entry.id   AF-A0A3D5PPF0-F1
#
_cell.length_a   1.000
_cell.length_b   1.000
_cell.length_c   1.000
_cell.angle_alpha   90.00
_cell.angle_beta   90.00
_cell.angle_gamma   90.00
#
_symmetry.space_group_name_H-M   'P 1'
#
loop_
_entity.id
_entity.type
_entity.pdbx_description
1 polymer ?
#
loop_
_entity_poly.entity_id
_entity_poly.type
_entity_poly.pdbx_seq_one_letter_code
_entity_poly.pdbx_strand_id
1 'polypeptide(L)' 'SYEGGDLEVMPGAQVLSASRAQGCVSIFPSFALHQVVPVQHGVRHSLTLWAHGPAFR' A
#
# COMPACT_ATOMS: atom_id res chain seq x y z
N SER A 1 -1.25 -9.40 16.46
CA SER A 1 -1.45 -9.76 15.04
C SER A 1 -2.76 -9.14 14.56
N TYR A 2 -2.97 -8.99 13.25
CA TYR A 2 -4.20 -8.44 12.67
C TYR A 2 -4.64 -9.26 11.44
N GLU A 3 -5.92 -9.14 11.07
CA GLU A 3 -6.52 -9.76 9.88
C GLU A 3 -7.09 -8.69 8.93
N GLY A 4 -7.02 -8.93 7.62
CA GLY A 4 -7.30 -7.90 6.60
C GLY A 4 -6.22 -6.82 6.56
N GLY A 5 -6.60 -5.59 6.20
CA GLY A 5 -5.67 -4.45 6.16
C GLY A 5 -4.64 -4.49 5.04
N ASP A 6 -4.88 -5.28 3.98
CA ASP A 6 -4.00 -5.36 2.82
C ASP A 6 -3.97 -4.03 2.07
N LEU A 7 -2.76 -3.58 1.74
CA LEU A 7 -2.56 -2.48 0.80
C LEU A 7 -2.66 -3.05 -0.61
N GLU A 8 -3.68 -2.62 -1.34
CA GLU A 8 -3.92 -2.97 -2.72
C GLU A 8 -3.54 -1.82 -3.64
N VAL A 9 -2.83 -2.13 -4.72
CA VAL A 9 -2.43 -1.17 -5.75
C VAL A 9 -2.84 -1.70 -7.12
N MET A 10 -3.41 -0.83 -7.95
CA MET A 10 -3.87 -1.13 -9.29
C MET A 10 -3.05 -0.34 -10.32
N PRO A 11 -1.84 -0.81 -10.70
CA PRO A 11 -0.97 -0.14 -11.68
C PRO A 11 -1.44 -0.30 -13.14
N GLY A 12 -2.63 -0.88 -13.37
CA GLY A 12 -3.17 -1.22 -14.68
C GLY A 12 -4.55 -1.86 -14.53
N ALA A 13 -4.82 -2.98 -15.21
CA ALA A 13 -6.09 -3.71 -15.08
C ALA A 13 -6.09 -4.77 -13.96
N GLN A 14 -4.96 -4.98 -13.28
CA GLN A 14 -4.84 -5.94 -12.17
C GLN A 14 -4.66 -5.23 -10.82
N VAL A 15 -5.24 -5.82 -9.77
CA VAL A 15 -4.98 -5.46 -8.38
C VAL A 15 -3.86 -6.32 -7.83
N LEU A 16 -2.88 -5.69 -7.18
CA LEU A 16 -1.75 -6.33 -6.53
C LEU A 16 -1.79 -6.02 -5.02
N SER A 17 -1.68 -7.05 -4.19
CA SER A 17 -1.55 -6.89 -2.74
C SER A 17 -0.08 -6.79 -2.34
N ALA A 18 0.26 -5.76 -1.56
CA ALA A 18 1.58 -5.58 -0.99
C ALA A 18 1.88 -6.61 0.12
N SER A 19 3.17 -6.88 0.35
CA SER A 19 3.61 -7.75 1.45
C SER A 19 3.24 -7.17 2.82
N ARG A 20 2.78 -8.04 3.73
CA ARG A 20 2.52 -7.72 5.14
C ARG A 20 3.66 -8.12 6.09
N ALA A 21 4.75 -8.66 5.56
CA ALA A 21 5.88 -9.05 6.39
C ALA A 21 6.45 -7.83 7.13
N GLN A 22 6.60 -7.95 8.45
CA GLN A 22 7.07 -6.85 9.29
C GLN A 22 8.50 -6.46 8.91
N GLY A 23 8.75 -5.16 8.77
CA GLY A 23 10.03 -4.61 8.30
C GLY A 23 10.13 -4.46 6.78
N CYS A 24 9.15 -4.94 6.01
CA CYS A 24 9.10 -4.68 4.57
C CYS A 24 8.57 -3.28 4.25
N VAL A 25 8.99 -2.77 3.09
CA VAL A 25 8.51 -1.51 2.51
C VAL A 25 7.92 -1.82 1.12
N SER A 26 6.80 -1.19 0.79
CA SER A 26 6.22 -1.22 -0.55
C SER A 26 6.29 0.18 -1.17
N ILE A 27 6.77 0.26 -2.41
CA ILE A 27 6.96 1.51 -3.14
C ILE A 27 6.18 1.41 -4.45
N PHE A 28 5.33 2.38 -4.73
CA PHE A 28 4.51 2.43 -5.95
C PHE A 28 4.29 3.89 -6.41
N PRO A 29 3.99 4.14 -7.69
CA PRO A 29 3.71 5.48 -8.19
C PRO A 29 2.48 6.08 -7.51
N SER A 30 2.57 7.33 -7.03
CA SER A 30 1.49 7.97 -6.28
C SER A 30 0.18 8.13 -7.05
N PHE A 31 0.25 8.17 -8.38
CA PHE A 31 -0.92 8.27 -9.25
C PHE A 31 -1.62 6.92 -9.50
N ALA A 32 -1.03 5.79 -9.08
CA ALA A 32 -1.69 4.50 -9.19
C ALA A 32 -2.89 4.46 -8.22
N LEU A 33 -4.03 3.93 -8.69
CA LEU A 33 -5.18 3.71 -7.81
C LEU A 33 -4.78 2.71 -6.72
N HIS A 34 -5.04 3.05 -5.46
CA HIS A 34 -4.66 2.21 -4.33
C HIS A 34 -5.68 2.36 -3.19
N GLN A 35 -5.81 1.32 -2.38
CA GLN A 35 -6.65 1.29 -1.19
C GLN A 35 -6.04 0.43 -0.10
N VAL A 36 -6.49 0.64 1.13
CA VAL A 36 -6.28 -0.32 2.21
C VAL A 36 -7.62 -0.96 2.52
N VAL A 37 -7.73 -2.28 2.33
CA VAL A 37 -8.97 -3.00 2.66
C VAL A 37 -9.20 -3.00 4.18
N PRO A 38 -10.45 -3.13 4.66
CA PRO A 38 -10.73 -3.08 6.09
C PRO A 38 -9.89 -4.06 6.91
N VAL A 39 -9.46 -3.61 8.09
CA VAL A 39 -8.95 -4.51 9.13
C VAL A 39 -10.15 -5.17 9.78
N GLN A 40 -10.20 -6.51 9.75
CA GLN A 40 -11.30 -7.29 10.31
C GLN A 40 -11.10 -7.55 11.80
N HIS A 41 -9.85 -7.81 12.21
CA HIS A 41 -9.48 -8.06 13.60
C HIS A 41 -8.11 -7.45 13.94
N GLY A 42 -7.98 -6.96 15.17
CA GLY A 42 -6.75 -6.37 15.68
C GLY A 42 -6.50 -4.95 15.15
N VAL A 43 -5.24 -4.52 15.18
CA VAL A 43 -4.80 -3.18 14.75
C VAL A 43 -3.58 -3.32 13.86
N ARG A 44 -3.61 -2.65 12.70
CA ARG A 44 -2.46 -2.54 11.77
C ARG A 44 -1.85 -1.15 11.89
N HIS A 45 -0.57 -1.09 12.26
CA HIS A 45 0.22 0.14 12.22
C HIS A 45 1.08 0.15 10.96
N SER A 46 1.12 1.29 10.26
CA SER A 46 1.99 1.51 9.11
C SER A 46 2.54 2.93 9.12
N LEU A 47 3.76 3.09 8.59
CA LEU A 47 4.34 4.39 8.30
C LEU A 47 4.19 4.67 6.79
N THR A 48 3.61 5.82 6.45
CA THR A 48 3.42 6.25 5.06
C THR A 48 4.28 7.47 4.80
N LEU A 49 5.02 7.45 3.70
CA LEU A 49 5.86 8.57 3.25
C LEU A 49 5.51 8.91 1.81
N TRP A 50 5.66 10.18 1.47
CA TRP A 50 5.59 10.68 0.10
C TRP A 50 6.95 11.24 -0.28
N ALA A 51 7.42 10.88 -1.47
CA ALA A 51 8.65 11.40 -2.04
C ALA A 51 8.35 11.86 -3.48
N HIS A 52 8.95 12.97 -3.89
CA HIS A 52 8.84 13.47 -5.25
C HIS A 52 10.23 13.62 -5.89
N GLY A 53 10.29 13.43 -7.21
CA GLY A 53 11.43 13.84 -8.02
C GLY A 53 11.15 15.19 -8.70
N PRO A 54 11.91 15.51 -9.76
CA PRO A 54 11.52 16.56 -10.71
C PRO A 54 10.09 16.36 -11.23
N ALA A 55 9.48 17.41 -11.78
CA ALA A 55 8.12 17.36 -12.31
C ALA A 55 7.93 16.18 -13.27
N PHE A 56 6.85 15.41 -13.05
CA PHE A 56 6.45 14.30 -13.90
C PHE A 56 6.12 14.84 -15.31
N ARG A 57 6.68 14.20 -16.35
CA ARG A 57 6.51 14.57 -17.76
C ARG A 57 5.77 13.47 -18.51
#